data_AF-A0A392PUJ2-F1
#
_entry.id   AF-A0A392PUJ2-F1
#
_cell.length_a   1.000
_cell.length_b   1.000
_cell.length_c   1.000
_cell.angle_alpha   90.00
_cell.angle_beta   90.00
_cell.angle_gamma   90.00
#
_symmetry.space_group_name_H-M   'P 1'
#
loop_
_entity.id
_entity.type
_entity.pdbx_description
1 polymer ?
#
loop_
_entity_poly.entity_id
_entity_poly.type
_entity_poly.pdbx_seq_one_letter_code
_entity_poly.pdbx_strand_id
1 'polypeptide(L)' 'MASFDSDSVTYLKQQEAAEIDETLMGPLGFSVDQLMELAGLSVATSIYEALLG' A
#
# COMPACT_ATOMS: atom_id res chain seq x y z
N MET A 1 3.33 -7.29 18.43
CA MET A 1 3.78 -7.19 17.03
C MET A 1 3.10 -8.33 16.30
N ALA A 2 2.16 -8.04 15.41
CA ALA A 2 1.42 -9.10 14.71
C ALA A 2 2.39 -9.89 13.83
N SER A 3 2.38 -11.22 13.97
CA SER A 3 3.11 -12.12 13.08
C SER A 3 2.34 -12.17 11.77
N PHE A 4 2.84 -11.50 10.74
CA PHE A 4 2.32 -11.62 9.38
C PHE A 4 2.98 -12.85 8.76
N ASP A 5 2.17 -13.85 8.41
CA ASP A 5 2.65 -15.06 7.76
C ASP A 5 3.10 -14.66 6.35
N SER A 6 4.40 -14.78 6.05
CA SER A 6 4.96 -14.32 4.78
C SER A 6 4.38 -15.04 3.56
N ASP A 7 3.77 -16.20 3.77
CA ASP A 7 3.11 -17.01 2.75
C ASP A 7 1.68 -16.54 2.39
N SER A 8 1.11 -15.55 3.08
CA SER A 8 -0.29 -15.11 2.86
C SER A 8 -0.46 -13.89 1.94
N VAL A 9 0.58 -13.48 1.21
CA VAL A 9 0.51 -12.30 0.33
C VAL A 9 -0.07 -12.68 -1.03
N THR A 10 -1.24 -12.13 -1.36
CA THR A 10 -1.86 -12.29 -2.68
C THR A 10 -1.32 -11.27 -3.66
N TYR A 11 -0.75 -11.73 -4.78
CA TYR A 11 -0.30 -10.87 -5.88
C TYR A 11 -1.45 -10.58 -6.84
N LEU A 12 -1.59 -9.31 -7.21
CA LEU A 12 -2.70 -8.82 -8.01
C LEU A 12 -2.30 -8.59 -9.46
N LYS A 13 -3.24 -8.83 -10.38
CA LYS A 13 -3.20 -8.34 -11.76
C LYS A 13 -3.58 -6.87 -11.81
N GLN A 14 -3.24 -6.21 -12.91
CA GLN A 14 -3.54 -4.79 -13.11
C GLN A 14 -5.02 -4.45 -12.92
N GLN A 15 -5.93 -5.29 -13.45
CA GLN A 15 -7.37 -5.07 -13.31
C GLN A 15 -7.81 -5.12 -11.83
N GLU A 16 -7.31 -6.10 -11.09
CA GLU A 16 -7.65 -6.27 -9.66
C GLU A 16 -7.11 -5.10 -8.83
N ALA A 17 -5.92 -4.59 -9.16
CA ALA A 17 -5.37 -3.39 -8.52
C ALA A 17 -6.23 -2.15 -8.80
N ALA A 18 -6.67 -1.94 -10.04
CA ALA A 18 -7.52 -0.81 -10.40
C ALA A 18 -8.90 -0.85 -9.72
N GLU A 19 -9.51 -2.04 -9.58
CA GLU A 19 -10.78 -2.22 -8.87
C GLU A 19 -10.65 -1.88 -7.37
N ILE A 20 -9.50 -2.18 -6.76
CA ILE A 20 -9.20 -1.78 -5.38
C ILE A 20 -9.06 -0.26 -5.28
N ASP A 21 -8.33 0.36 -6.22
CA ASP A 21 -8.18 1.81 -6.28
C ASP A 21 -9.54 2.52 -6.37
N GLU A 22 -10.45 2.02 -7.22
CA GLU A 22 -11.83 2.52 -7.31
C GLU A 22 -12.60 2.36 -6.00
N THR A 23 -12.41 1.24 -5.29
CA THR A 23 -13.07 0.98 -4.00
C THR A 23 -12.58 1.96 -2.92
N LEU A 24 -11.27 2.21 -2.87
CA LEU A 24 -10.63 3.10 -1.91
C LEU A 24 -11.05 4.56 -2.12
N MET A 25 -11.04 5.03 -3.37
CA MET A 25 -11.33 6.43 -3.68
C MET A 25 -12.82 6.74 -3.89
N GLY A 26 -13.61 5.74 -4.28
CA GLY A 26 -15.06 5.87 -4.46
C GLY A 26 -15.82 5.62 -3.16
N PRO A 27 -16.30 4.39 -2.90
CA PRO A 27 -17.12 4.06 -1.73
C PRO A 27 -16.51 4.44 -0.37
N LEU A 28 -15.19 4.28 -0.21
CA LEU A 28 -14.51 4.60 1.05
C LEU A 28 -14.06 6.07 1.13
N GLY A 29 -14.04 6.77 0.00
CA GLY A 29 -13.84 8.22 -0.07
C GLY A 29 -12.45 8.70 0.35
N PHE A 30 -11.42 7.86 0.32
CA PHE A 30 -10.05 8.32 0.53
C PHE A 30 -9.65 9.28 -0.59
N SER A 31 -9.05 10.41 -0.24
CA SER A 31 -8.50 11.30 -1.26
C SER A 31 -7.19 10.72 -1.82
N VAL A 32 -6.90 11.07 -3.07
CA VAL A 32 -5.63 10.71 -3.71
C VAL A 32 -4.44 11.18 -2.85
N ASP A 33 -4.50 12.42 -2.35
CA ASP A 33 -3.45 13.00 -1.51
C ASP A 33 -3.19 12.16 -0.26
N GLN A 34 -4.24 11.70 0.43
CA GLN A 34 -4.09 10.87 1.63
C GLN A 34 -3.36 9.55 1.33
N LEU A 35 -3.72 8.88 0.23
CA LEU A 35 -3.09 7.62 -0.17
C LEU A 35 -1.65 7.84 -0.64
N MET A 36 -1.39 8.93 -1.38
CA MET A 36 -0.06 9.26 -1.87
C MET A 36 0.92 9.62 -0.74
N GLU A 37 0.49 10.39 0.25
CA GLU A 37 1.32 10.74 1.41
C GLU A 37 1.75 9.49 2.19
N LEU A 38 0.81 8.57 2.44
CA LEU A 38 1.10 7.31 3.14
C LEU A 38 1.99 6.38 2.32
N ALA A 39 1.75 6.29 1.01
CA ALA A 39 2.60 5.50 0.10
C ALA A 39 4.03 6.05 0.06
N GLY A 40 4.18 7.37 -0.04
CA GLY A 40 5.48 8.05 -0.02
C GLY A 40 6.25 7.80 1.27
N LEU A 41 5.58 7.93 2.42
CA LEU A 41 6.18 7.62 3.73
C LEU A 41 6.62 6.16 3.82
N SER A 42 5.77 5.22 3.40
CA SER A 42 6.08 3.78 3.41
C SER A 42 7.33 3.44 2.59
N VAL A 43 7.45 4.03 1.39
CA VAL A 43 8.63 3.86 0.53
C VAL A 43 9.87 4.49 1.17
N ALA A 44 9.76 5.70 1.72
CA ALA A 44 10.88 6.37 2.38
C ALA A 44 11.40 5.56 3.59
N THR A 45 10.50 5.01 4.41
CA THR A 45 10.85 4.13 5.53
C THR A 45 11.55 2.87 5.05
N SER A 46 11.01 2.21 4.01
CA SER A 46 11.61 1.00 3.45
C SER A 46 13.03 1.24 2.90
N ILE A 47 13.23 2.39 2.23
CA ILE A 47 14.56 2.80 1.73
C ILE A 47 15.51 3.08 2.89
N TYR A 48 15.04 3.78 3.92
CA TYR A 48 15.84 4.08 5.11
C TYR A 48 16.29 2.78 5.79
N GLU A 49 15.38 1.84 6.02
CA GLU A 49 15.70 0.55 6.65
C GLU A 49 16.65 -0.30 5.79
N ALA A 50 16.47 -0.32 4.47
CA ALA A 50 17.31 -1.13 3.58
C ALA A 50 18.74 -0.59 3.38
N LEU A 51 18.93 0.73 3.51
CA LEU A 51 20.21 1.38 3.19
C LEU A 51 20.97 1.94 4.39
N LEU A 52 20.26 2.33 5.45
CA LEU A 52 20.80 3.09 6.58
C LEU A 52 20.54 2.42 7.94
N GLY A 53 19.61 1.46 7.98
CA GLY A 53 19.21 0.69 9.18
C GLY A 53 20.12 -0.48 9.50
#